data_AF-A0A972BG80-F1
#
_entry.id   AF-A0A972BG80-F1
#
_cell.length_a   1.000
_cell.length_b   1.000
_cell.length_c   1.000
_cell.angle_alpha   90.00
_cell.angle_beta   90.00
_cell.angle_gamma   90.00
#
_symmetry.space_group_name_H-M   'P 1'
#
loop_
_entity.id
_entity.type
_entity.pdbx_description
1 polymer ?
#
loop_
_entity_poly.entity_id
_entity_poly.type
_entity_poly.pdbx_seq_one_letter_code
_entity_poly.pdbx_strand_id
1 'polypeptide(L)'
;MVEFFRSHVLVCSGANCSLKGSRAVRAALVDEIRAQGLEREIKVVETGCFGLCEEGPVMVVYPEAVHYCRVTPEDVQEIVEEHLRKGRVVARLLYQGEAHPKAVQTWSDMDFYSHQKRVVLRNCGLIDPDNIDEYIARDGYQA
;
A
#
# COMPACT_ATOMS: atom_id res chain seq x y z
N MET A 1 -12.90 -3.07 -21.93
CA MET A 1 -12.21 -4.33 -21.59
C MET A 1 -11.65 -4.09 -20.20
N VAL A 2 -12.15 -4.79 -19.18
CA VAL A 2 -11.70 -4.57 -17.79
C VAL A 2 -10.31 -5.18 -17.68
N GLU A 3 -9.30 -4.35 -17.39
CA GLU A 3 -7.95 -4.84 -17.09
C GLU A 3 -7.96 -5.45 -15.68
N PHE A 4 -7.62 -6.73 -15.60
CA PHE A 4 -7.54 -7.45 -14.33
C PHE A 4 -6.09 -7.43 -13.83
N PHE A 5 -5.86 -6.74 -12.72
CA PHE A 5 -4.59 -6.76 -12.00
C PHE A 5 -4.66 -7.77 -10.87
N ARG A 6 -3.67 -8.67 -10.77
CA ARG A 6 -3.59 -9.66 -9.68
C ARG A 6 -3.15 -9.03 -8.36
N SER A 7 -2.42 -7.92 -8.42
CA SER A 7 -1.96 -7.20 -7.23
C SER A 7 -2.12 -5.69 -7.38
N HIS A 8 -2.47 -5.03 -6.27
CA HIS A 8 -2.54 -3.57 -6.18
C HIS A 8 -1.56 -3.08 -5.12
N VAL A 9 -0.69 -2.14 -5.51
CA VAL A 9 0.31 -1.52 -4.64
C VAL A 9 -0.13 -0.10 -4.34
N LEU A 10 -0.66 0.13 -3.14
CA LEU A 10 -1.14 1.44 -2.70
C LEU A 10 0.00 2.15 -1.98
N VAL A 11 0.44 3.29 -2.53
CA VAL A 11 1.52 4.10 -1.95
C VAL A 11 0.92 5.33 -1.28
N CYS A 12 1.28 5.58 -0.02
CA CYS A 12 0.83 6.75 0.72
C CYS A 12 1.49 8.04 0.20
N SER A 13 0.68 9.01 -0.22
CA SER A 13 1.16 10.35 -0.65
C SER A 13 0.85 11.47 0.35
N GLY A 14 0.37 11.12 1.56
CA GLY A 14 0.20 12.07 2.66
C GLY A 14 1.47 12.90 2.91
N ALA A 15 1.32 14.14 3.38
CA ALA A 15 2.40 15.13 3.47
C ALA A 15 3.70 14.58 4.09
N ASN A 16 3.60 13.83 5.18
CA ASN A 16 4.78 13.25 5.83
C ASN A 16 5.46 12.16 5.00
N CYS A 17 4.70 11.28 4.34
CA CYS A 17 5.26 10.27 3.44
C CYS A 17 5.91 10.92 2.22
N SER A 18 5.28 11.98 1.67
CA SER A 18 5.85 12.78 0.58
C SER A 18 7.19 13.42 0.99
N LEU A 19 7.27 14.02 2.18
CA LEU A 19 8.52 14.61 2.71
C LEU A 19 9.61 13.55 2.95
N LYS A 20 9.22 12.33 3.33
CA LYS A 20 10.13 11.19 3.51
C LYS A 20 10.45 10.44 2.21
N GLY A 21 10.02 10.93 1.04
CA GLY A 21 10.42 10.40 -0.25
C GLY A 21 9.47 9.37 -0.90
N SER A 22 8.20 9.29 -0.49
CA SER A 22 7.25 8.32 -1.09
C SER A 22 7.04 8.49 -2.61
N ARG A 23 7.24 9.70 -3.14
CA ARG A 23 7.22 9.96 -4.60
C ARG A 23 8.36 9.26 -5.33
N ALA A 24 9.56 9.23 -4.74
CA ALA A 24 10.70 8.52 -5.31
C ALA A 24 10.48 7.00 -5.26
N VAL A 25 9.94 6.50 -4.14
CA VAL A 25 9.53 5.09 -4.01
C VAL A 25 8.50 4.70 -5.08
N ARG A 26 7.47 5.53 -5.29
CA ARG A 26 6.46 5.30 -6.32
C ARG A 26 7.06 5.29 -7.73
N ALA A 27 7.95 6.24 -8.04
CA ALA A 27 8.61 6.29 -9.35
C ALA A 27 9.45 5.03 -9.59
N ALA A 28 10.28 4.64 -8.62
CA ALA A 28 11.06 3.42 -8.68
C ALA A 28 10.18 2.17 -8.83
N LEU A 29 9.04 2.09 -8.14
CA LEU A 29 8.08 0.97 -8.28
C LEU A 29 7.55 0.86 -9.71
N VAL A 30 7.13 1.98 -10.30
CA VAL A 30 6.60 1.99 -11.67
C VAL A 30 7.68 1.57 -12.68
N ASP A 31 8.90 2.07 -12.53
CA ASP A 31 10.02 1.75 -13.42
C ASP A 31 10.43 0.28 -13.31
N GLU A 32 10.54 -0.26 -12.09
CA GLU A 32 10.91 -1.65 -11.84
C GLU A 32 9.83 -2.64 -12.32
N ILE A 33 8.55 -2.34 -12.07
CA ILE A 33 7.42 -3.15 -12.56
C ILE A 33 7.46 -3.24 -14.10
N ARG A 34 7.73 -2.12 -14.78
CA ARG A 34 7.88 -2.08 -16.24
C ARG A 34 9.13 -2.84 -16.70
N ALA A 35 10.26 -2.68 -16.01
CA ALA A 35 11.49 -3.39 -16.35
C ALA A 35 11.34 -4.93 -16.24
N GLN A 36 10.50 -5.39 -15.30
CA GLN A 36 10.20 -6.80 -15.11
C GLN A 36 9.03 -7.34 -15.98
N GLY A 37 8.39 -6.49 -16.79
CA GLY A 37 7.27 -6.87 -17.65
C GLY A 37 5.97 -7.19 -16.89
N LEU A 38 5.79 -6.62 -15.70
CA LEU A 38 4.66 -6.91 -14.80
C LEU A 38 3.55 -5.82 -14.86
N GLU A 39 3.66 -4.86 -15.76
CA GLU A 39 2.76 -3.70 -15.85
C GLU A 39 1.29 -4.05 -16.16
N ARG A 40 1.05 -5.25 -16.72
CA ARG A 40 -0.30 -5.76 -16.99
C ARG A 40 -0.89 -6.59 -15.84
N GLU A 41 -0.11 -6.81 -14.79
CA GLU A 41 -0.45 -7.68 -13.67
C GLU A 41 -0.53 -6.92 -12.35
N ILE A 42 0.24 -5.83 -12.21
CA ILE A 42 0.37 -5.06 -10.98
C ILE A 42 -0.01 -3.60 -11.25
N LYS A 43 -0.98 -3.09 -10.49
CA LYS A 43 -1.36 -1.67 -10.52
C LYS A 43 -0.73 -0.93 -9.33
N VAL A 44 0.00 0.14 -9.60
CA VAL A 44 0.47 1.08 -8.56
C VAL A 44 -0.54 2.21 -8.42
N VAL A 45 -1.09 2.38 -7.22
CA VAL A 45 -2.11 3.37 -6.90
C VAL A 45 -1.53 4.37 -5.91
N GLU A 46 -1.64 5.66 -6.22
CA GLU A 46 -1.34 6.69 -5.24
C GLU A 46 -2.54 6.91 -4.33
N THR A 47 -2.33 7.01 -3.04
CA THR A 47 -3.42 7.08 -2.05
C THR A 47 -3.21 8.15 -1.01
N GLY A 48 -4.30 8.55 -0.36
CA GLY A 48 -4.25 9.47 0.77
C GLY A 48 -3.47 8.93 1.99
N CYS A 49 -3.40 9.75 3.04
CA CYS A 49 -2.67 9.40 4.25
C CYS A 49 -3.24 8.16 4.96
N PHE A 50 -2.38 7.22 5.34
CA PHE A 50 -2.76 6.06 6.17
C PHE A 50 -2.76 6.36 7.67
N GLY A 51 -2.10 7.44 8.11
CA GLY A 51 -1.97 7.79 9.54
C GLY A 51 -0.74 7.22 10.24
N LEU A 52 -0.04 6.25 9.64
CA LEU A 52 1.25 5.69 10.10
C LEU A 52 2.44 6.62 9.75
N CYS A 53 2.39 7.88 10.21
CA CYS A 53 3.38 8.89 9.83
C CYS A 53 4.80 8.55 10.30
N GLU A 54 4.95 8.00 11.51
CA GLU A 54 6.26 7.61 12.06
C GLU A 54 6.94 6.55 11.18
N GLU A 55 6.15 5.66 10.60
CA GLU A 55 6.59 4.56 9.75
C GLU A 55 6.65 4.89 8.25
N GLY A 56 6.41 6.15 7.87
CA GLY A 56 6.51 6.58 6.47
C GLY A 56 7.93 6.49 5.89
N PRO A 57 8.10 6.27 4.56
CA PRO A 57 7.06 5.99 3.57
C PRO A 57 6.37 4.63 3.77
N VAL A 58 5.03 4.61 3.67
CA VAL A 58 4.22 3.39 3.82
C VAL A 58 3.58 3.01 2.49
N MET A 59 3.58 1.71 2.18
CA MET A 59 2.78 1.13 1.10
C MET A 59 2.09 -0.15 1.53
N VAL A 60 0.98 -0.47 0.87
CA VAL A 60 0.19 -1.69 1.12
C VAL A 60 0.06 -2.47 -0.17
N VAL A 61 0.26 -3.79 -0.10
CA VAL A 61 0.06 -4.69 -1.24
C VAL A 61 -1.19 -5.55 -0.99
N TYR A 62 -2.14 -5.47 -1.92
CA TYR A 62 -3.32 -6.34 -1.98
C TYR A 62 -3.14 -7.43 -3.05
N PRO A 63 -3.76 -8.61 -2.87
CA PRO A 63 -4.80 -8.95 -1.90
C PRO A 63 -4.32 -9.31 -0.48
N GLU A 64 -3.02 -9.51 -0.29
CA GLU A 64 -2.46 -10.01 0.98
C GLU A 64 -2.54 -9.02 2.14
N ALA A 65 -2.86 -7.75 1.88
CA ALA A 65 -2.82 -6.67 2.87
C ALA A 65 -1.46 -6.58 3.59
N VAL A 66 -0.36 -6.73 2.85
CA VAL A 66 1.00 -6.63 3.38
C VAL A 66 1.37 -5.16 3.52
N HIS A 67 1.72 -4.73 4.73
CA HIS A 67 2.09 -3.35 5.04
C HIS A 67 3.60 -3.21 5.11
N TYR A 68 4.16 -2.51 4.13
CA TYR A 68 5.58 -2.15 4.11
C TYR A 68 5.78 -0.74 4.66
N CYS A 69 6.71 -0.62 5.60
CA CYS A 69 7.04 0.57 6.34
C CYS A 69 8.47 1.00 6.05
N ARG A 70 8.74 2.31 6.17
CA ARG A 70 10.06 2.93 5.99
C ARG A 70 10.72 2.56 4.66
N VAL A 71 9.92 2.36 3.63
CA VAL A 71 10.39 1.91 2.32
C VAL A 71 11.24 3.00 1.67
N THR A 72 12.40 2.63 1.17
CA THR A 72 13.26 3.49 0.36
C THR A 72 13.22 3.07 -1.13
N PRO A 73 13.68 3.93 -2.05
CA PRO A 73 13.76 3.55 -3.47
C PRO A 73 14.64 2.32 -3.72
N GLU A 74 15.67 2.08 -2.90
CA GLU A 74 16.57 0.93 -3.01
C GLU A 74 15.89 -0.39 -2.62
N ASP A 75 14.89 -0.33 -1.72
CA ASP A 75 14.12 -1.50 -1.30
C ASP A 75 13.18 -2.01 -2.40
N VAL A 76 12.83 -1.17 -3.38
CA VAL A 76 11.83 -1.46 -4.40
C VAL A 76 12.18 -2.69 -5.22
N GLN A 77 13.45 -2.84 -5.60
CA GLN A 77 13.89 -3.98 -6.40
C GLN A 77 13.64 -5.30 -5.64
N GLU A 78 13.94 -5.34 -4.34
CA GLU A 78 13.68 -6.50 -3.50
C GLU A 78 12.17 -6.78 -3.37
N ILE A 79 11.35 -5.74 -3.17
CA ILE A 79 9.89 -5.88 -3.06
C ILE A 79 9.30 -6.44 -4.36
N VAL A 80 9.69 -5.91 -5.52
CA VAL A 80 9.13 -6.36 -6.81
C VAL A 80 9.57 -7.80 -7.10
N GLU A 81 10.85 -8.11 -6.91
CA GLU A 81 11.40 -9.44 -7.19
C GLU A 81 10.86 -10.49 -6.21
N GLU A 82 11.01 -10.28 -4.90
CA GLU A 82 10.66 -11.28 -3.91
C GLU A 82 9.15 -11.35 -3.70
N HIS A 83 8.48 -10.22 -3.51
CA HIS A 83 7.06 -10.24 -3.18
C HIS A 83 6.19 -10.30 -4.43
N LEU A 84 6.30 -9.35 -5.35
CA LEU A 84 5.32 -9.22 -6.44
C LEU A 84 5.52 -10.28 -7.54
N ARG A 85 6.76 -10.72 -7.77
CA ARG A 85 7.07 -11.79 -8.73
C ARG A 85 7.04 -13.18 -8.10
N LYS A 86 7.71 -13.39 -6.96
CA LYS A 86 7.86 -14.71 -6.32
C LYS A 86 6.86 -15.02 -5.19
N GLY A 87 6.09 -14.05 -4.71
CA GLY A 87 5.13 -14.23 -3.61
C GLY A 87 5.76 -14.32 -2.21
N ARG A 88 7.04 -13.95 -2.05
CA ARG A 88 7.77 -13.97 -0.78
C ARG A 88 7.84 -12.58 -0.17
N VAL A 89 7.16 -12.41 0.97
CA VAL A 89 7.10 -11.13 1.69
C VAL A 89 8.48 -10.75 2.24
N VAL A 90 8.85 -9.47 2.08
CA VAL A 90 10.11 -8.91 2.59
C VAL A 90 9.95 -8.57 4.08
N ALA A 91 10.23 -9.55 4.95
CA ALA A 91 9.93 -9.47 6.39
C ALA A 91 10.58 -8.28 7.12
N ARG A 92 11.77 -7.84 6.68
CA ARG A 92 12.50 -6.72 7.31
C ARG A 92 11.79 -5.36 7.16
N LEU A 93 10.92 -5.22 6.16
CA LEU A 93 10.19 -3.99 5.84
C LEU A 93 8.77 -4.00 6.42
N LEU A 94 8.36 -5.06 7.10
CA LEU A 94 7.02 -5.14 7.68
C LEU A 94 6.87 -4.22 8.88
N TYR A 95 5.65 -3.76 9.10
CA TYR A 95 5.27 -3.11 10.34
C TYR A 95 5.60 -4.00 11.56
N GLN A 96 6.40 -3.46 12.48
CA GLN A 96 6.77 -4.13 13.73
C GLN A 96 5.94 -3.54 14.88
N GLY A 97 4.73 -4.07 15.05
CA GLY A 97 3.88 -3.78 16.21
C GLY A 97 4.28 -4.60 17.45
N GLU A 98 3.60 -4.34 18.56
CA GLU A 98 3.74 -5.12 19.81
C GLU A 98 3.20 -6.55 19.65
N ALA A 99 2.19 -6.74 18.81
CA ALA A 99 1.77 -8.03 18.29
C ALA A 99 2.75 -8.47 17.18
N HIS A 100 3.37 -9.64 17.38
CA HIS A 100 4.35 -10.25 16.49
C HIS A 100 4.19 -9.93 14.99
N PRO A 101 5.29 -9.70 14.25
CA PRO A 101 5.23 -9.34 12.84
C PRO A 101 4.58 -10.47 12.04
N LYS A 102 3.28 -10.35 11.78
CA LYS A 102 2.60 -11.17 10.80
C LYS A 102 2.86 -10.54 9.43
N ALA A 103 3.21 -11.38 8.45
CA ALA A 103 3.41 -10.96 7.07
C ALA A 103 2.14 -10.33 6.46
N VAL A 104 0.99 -10.89 6.84
CA VAL A 104 -0.34 -10.42 6.44
C VAL A 104 -1.00 -9.79 7.66
N GLN A 105 -1.32 -8.50 7.57
CA GLN A 105 -2.05 -7.78 8.61
C GLN A 105 -3.16 -6.97 7.96
N THR A 106 -4.40 -7.26 8.32
CA THR A 106 -5.48 -6.34 7.96
C THR A 106 -5.33 -5.06 8.78
N TRP A 107 -5.98 -3.98 8.34
CA TRP A 107 -6.07 -2.75 9.12
C TRP A 107 -6.55 -2.98 10.55
N SER A 108 -7.39 -3.97 10.81
CA SER A 108 -7.89 -4.25 12.16
C SER A 108 -6.89 -5.03 13.03
N ASP A 109 -5.94 -5.74 12.42
CA ASP A 109 -4.97 -6.58 13.13
C ASP A 109 -3.74 -5.80 13.61
N MET A 110 -3.42 -4.66 12.96
CA MET A 110 -2.31 -3.81 13.37
C MET A 110 -2.66 -3.07 14.67
N ASP A 111 -1.80 -3.20 15.69
CA ASP A 111 -1.99 -2.57 17.01
C ASP A 111 -2.35 -1.09 16.89
N PHE A 112 -1.64 -0.36 16.03
CA PHE A 112 -1.88 1.07 15.77
C PHE A 112 -3.36 1.37 15.44
N TYR A 113 -3.98 0.56 14.59
CA TYR A 113 -5.34 0.77 14.10
C TYR A 113 -6.41 0.06 14.93
N SER A 114 -6.06 -1.03 15.61
CA SER A 114 -6.99 -1.88 16.38
C SER A 114 -7.77 -1.09 17.45
N HIS A 115 -7.16 -0.02 17.98
CA HIS A 115 -7.77 0.86 18.98
C HIS A 115 -8.52 2.06 18.37
N GLN A 116 -8.62 2.17 17.04
CA GLN A 116 -9.18 3.33 16.35
C GLN A 116 -10.52 3.03 15.67
N LYS A 117 -11.53 3.87 15.90
CA LYS A 117 -12.77 3.86 15.12
C LYS A 117 -12.67 4.82 13.93
N ARG A 118 -12.27 4.31 12.77
CA ARG A 118 -12.04 5.09 11.54
C ARG A 118 -13.34 5.39 10.80
N VAL A 119 -14.21 6.28 11.31
CA VAL A 119 -15.50 6.62 10.66
C VAL A 119 -15.31 7.43 9.38
N VAL A 120 -14.61 8.57 9.47
CA VAL A 120 -14.31 9.45 8.33
C VAL A 120 -13.23 8.82 7.45
N LEU A 121 -12.21 8.21 8.06
CA LEU A 121 -11.04 7.63 7.37
C LEU A 121 -11.26 6.18 6.91
N ARG A 122 -12.52 5.70 6.86
CA ARG A 122 -12.86 4.29 6.57
C ARG A 122 -12.41 3.78 5.19
N ASN A 123 -12.09 4.69 4.28
CA ASN A 123 -11.70 4.38 2.90
C ASN A 123 -10.21 4.60 2.62
N CYS A 124 -9.47 5.30 3.50
CA CYS A 124 -8.05 5.57 3.28
C CYS A 124 -7.24 4.27 3.29
N GLY A 125 -6.52 3.97 2.20
CA GLY A 125 -5.75 2.73 2.03
C GLY A 125 -6.57 1.51 1.60
N LEU A 126 -7.84 1.72 1.23
CA LEU A 126 -8.73 0.66 0.73
C LEU A 126 -9.26 0.92 -0.67
N ILE A 127 -9.24 2.17 -1.15
CA ILE A 127 -9.68 2.56 -2.48
C ILE A 127 -8.65 3.43 -3.19
N ASP A 128 -8.70 3.42 -4.51
CA ASP A 128 -8.11 4.41 -5.39
C ASP A 128 -8.88 5.73 -5.25
N PRO A 129 -8.26 6.81 -4.73
CA PRO A 129 -8.95 8.09 -4.54
C PRO A 129 -9.39 8.74 -5.86
N ASP A 130 -8.80 8.35 -6.99
CA ASP A 130 -9.13 8.89 -8.31
C ASP A 130 -10.19 8.04 -9.04
N ASN A 131 -10.72 6.99 -8.41
CA ASN A 131 -11.77 6.13 -8.95
C ASN A 131 -13.11 6.33 -8.20
N ILE A 132 -14.04 7.06 -8.83
CA ILE A 132 -15.36 7.33 -8.24
C ILE A 132 -16.18 6.07 -8.00
N ASP A 133 -16.03 5.04 -8.85
CA ASP A 133 -16.82 3.81 -8.75
C ASP A 133 -16.45 3.03 -7.48
N GLU A 134 -15.17 3.06 -7.08
CA GLU A 134 -14.72 2.46 -5.81
C GLU A 134 -15.28 3.20 -4.59
N TYR A 135 -15.46 4.53 -4.69
CA TYR A 135 -16.09 5.30 -3.62
C TYR A 135 -17.59 5.01 -3.52
N ILE A 136 -18.30 4.94 -4.64
CA ILE A 136 -19.72 4.60 -4.70
C ILE A 136 -19.96 3.16 -4.19
N ALA A 137 -19.10 2.21 -4.58
CA ALA A 137 -19.15 0.82 -4.11
C ALA A 137 -18.96 0.68 -2.59
N ARG A 138 -18.49 1.74 -1.91
CA ARG A 138 -18.33 1.81 -0.45
C ARG A 138 -19.25 2.87 0.18
N ASP A 139 -20.47 2.93 -0.33
CA ASP A 139 -21.56 3.79 0.15
C ASP A 139 -21.30 5.29 0.02
N GLY A 140 -20.40 5.68 -0.88
CA GLY A 140 -20.22 7.07 -1.28
C GLY A 140 -21.50 7.65 -1.88
N TYR A 141 -21.83 8.90 -1.52
CA TYR A 141 -23.00 9.64 -2.00
C TYR A 141 -24.39 9.06 -1.62
N GLN A 142 -24.47 8.12 -0.67
CA GLN A 142 -25.74 7.59 -0.16
C GLN A 142 -26.40 8.43 0.96
N ALA A 143 -26.01 9.70 1.10
CA ALA A 143 -26.48 10.60 2.16
C ALA A 143 -27.93 11.08 1.94
#